data_AF-A0A945I6C3-F1
#
_entry.id   AF-A0A945I6C3-F1
#
_cell.length_a   1.000
_cell.length_b   1.000
_cell.length_c   1.000
_cell.angle_alpha   90.00
_cell.angle_beta   90.00
_cell.angle_gamma   90.00
#
_symmetry.space_group_name_H-M   'P 1'
#
loop_
_entity.id
_entity.type
_entity.pdbx_description
1 polymer ?
#
loop_
_entity_poly.entity_id
_entity_poly.type
_entity_poly.pdbx_seq_one_letter_code
_entity_poly.pdbx_strand_id
1 'polypeptide(L)'
;MARYEITLEKNQVTNLEKLDDDEEEMLGLEWALSEIKESFAHSGEVSTFFTLADENEVDEILDFLDSYFGDGHDAGTAAWRDFREKL
;
A
#
# COMPACT_ATOMS: atom_id res chain seq x y z
N MET A 1 9.96 15.03 -4.02
CA MET A 1 8.79 14.55 -3.25
C MET A 1 9.24 13.32 -2.46
N ALA A 2 8.54 12.92 -1.40
CA ALA A 2 8.94 11.72 -0.68
C ALA A 2 8.29 10.52 -1.37
N ARG A 3 9.09 9.63 -1.95
CA ARG A 3 8.59 8.43 -2.61
C ARG A 3 8.39 7.32 -1.59
N TYR A 4 7.31 6.56 -1.71
CA TYR A 4 7.03 5.43 -0.83
C TYR A 4 6.79 4.17 -1.65
N GLU A 5 7.47 3.10 -1.29
CA GLU A 5 7.19 1.77 -1.83
C GLU A 5 6.37 0.99 -0.80
N ILE A 6 5.25 0.40 -1.22
CA ILE A 6 4.45 -0.49 -0.40
C ILE A 6 4.45 -1.87 -1.04
N THR A 7 4.78 -2.90 -0.25
CA THR A 7 4.64 -4.30 -0.63
C THR A 7 3.46 -4.92 0.09
N LEU A 8 2.55 -5.51 -0.68
CA LEU A 8 1.46 -6.34 -0.22
C LEU A 8 1.77 -7.81 -0.50
N GLU A 9 1.66 -8.67 0.49
CA GLU A 9 1.65 -10.11 0.33
C GLU A 9 0.44 -10.70 1.04
N LYS A 10 -0.32 -11.53 0.35
CA LYS A 10 -1.48 -12.23 0.91
C LYS A 10 -2.51 -11.33 1.59
N ASN A 11 -2.85 -10.21 0.94
CA ASN A 11 -3.75 -9.17 1.46
C ASN A 11 -3.20 -8.44 2.71
N GLN A 12 -1.89 -8.51 2.97
CA GLN A 12 -1.25 -7.83 4.09
C GLN A 12 -0.10 -6.96 3.60
N VAL A 13 0.05 -5.78 4.19
CA VAL A 13 1.23 -4.93 4.00
C VAL A 13 2.41 -5.58 4.71
N THR A 14 3.44 -5.96 3.98
CA THR A 14 4.64 -6.64 4.50
C THR A 14 5.90 -5.78 4.43
N ASN A 15 5.90 -4.72 3.62
CA ASN A 15 6.95 -3.72 3.58
C ASN A 15 6.39 -2.33 3.25
N LEU A 16 6.96 -1.28 3.85
CA LEU A 16 6.75 0.10 3.47
C LEU A 16 8.07 0.86 3.63
N GLU A 17 8.64 1.33 2.53
CA GLU A 17 9.93 1.98 2.50
C GLU A 17 9.84 3.38 1.91
N LYS A 18 10.51 4.35 2.55
CA LYS A 18 10.69 5.68 1.99
C LYS A 18 11.93 5.68 1.11
N LEU A 19 11.74 5.96 -0.17
CA LEU A 19 12.80 6.03 -1.16
C LEU A 19 13.23 7.49 -1.37
N ASP A 20 14.51 7.69 -1.66
CA ASP A 20 15.04 8.98 -2.08
C ASP A 20 14.50 9.35 -3.48
N ASP A 21 14.34 10.66 -3.72
CA ASP A 21 13.88 11.27 -4.97
C ASP A 21 14.76 10.79 -6.14
N ASP A 22 14.26 9.83 -6.91
CA ASP A 22 14.81 9.43 -8.21
C ASP A 22 13.76 9.78 -9.29
N GLU A 23 14.22 10.13 -10.49
CA GLU A 23 13.39 10.60 -11.62
C GLU A 23 12.50 9.50 -12.25
N GLU A 24 12.16 8.44 -11.50
CA GLU A 24 11.26 7.39 -11.97
C GLU A 24 9.80 7.86 -11.97
N GLU A 25 9.08 7.44 -13.01
CA GLU A 25 7.67 7.77 -13.23
C GLU A 25 6.82 7.13 -12.13
N MET A 26 6.34 7.95 -11.20
CA MET A 26 5.49 7.49 -10.10
C MET A 26 4.10 7.14 -10.63
N LEU A 27 3.61 5.96 -10.26
CA LEU A 27 2.26 5.53 -10.58
C LEU A 27 1.33 6.00 -9.45
N GLY A 28 0.44 6.94 -9.75
CA GLY A 28 -0.42 7.55 -8.75
C GLY A 28 -1.39 6.57 -8.08
N LEU A 29 -2.01 7.04 -7.00
CA LEU A 29 -2.98 6.31 -6.16
C LEU A 29 -4.02 5.48 -6.95
N GLU A 30 -4.61 6.05 -8.01
CA GLU A 30 -5.67 5.39 -8.79
C GLU A 30 -5.20 4.09 -9.46
N TRP A 31 -3.96 4.06 -9.94
CA TRP A 31 -3.39 2.87 -10.58
C TRP A 31 -3.18 1.77 -9.55
N ALA A 32 -2.57 2.10 -8.40
CA ALA A 32 -2.33 1.15 -7.32
C ALA A 32 -3.64 0.52 -6.83
N LEU A 33 -4.70 1.32 -6.65
CA LEU A 33 -6.02 0.81 -6.27
C LEU A 33 -6.65 -0.11 -7.32
N SER A 34 -6.41 0.14 -8.61
CA SER A 34 -6.87 -0.71 -9.70
C SER A 34 -6.19 -2.08 -9.67
N GLU A 35 -4.87 -2.10 -9.53
CA GLU A 35 -4.07 -3.34 -9.45
C GLU A 35 -4.48 -4.23 -8.27
N ILE A 36 -4.72 -3.63 -7.09
CA ILE A 36 -5.17 -4.36 -5.91
C ILE A 36 -6.52 -5.04 -6.18
N LYS A 37 -7.49 -4.30 -6.75
CA LYS A 37 -8.82 -4.84 -7.07
C LYS A 37 -8.77 -5.92 -8.15
N GLU A 38 -7.98 -5.71 -9.20
CA GLU A 38 -7.83 -6.66 -10.29
C GLU A 38 -7.18 -7.96 -9.80
N SER A 39 -6.08 -7.85 -9.06
CA SER A 39 -5.39 -8.99 -8.45
C SER A 39 -6.34 -9.80 -7.58
N PHE A 40 -7.04 -9.13 -6.66
CA PHE A 40 -8.00 -9.80 -5.78
C PHE A 40 -9.13 -10.49 -6.56
N ALA A 41 -9.68 -9.84 -7.59
CA ALA A 41 -10.72 -10.43 -8.42
C ALA A 41 -10.25 -11.68 -9.19
N HIS A 42 -8.97 -11.75 -9.53
CA HIS A 42 -8.41 -12.87 -10.29
C HIS A 42 -8.07 -14.08 -9.42
N SER A 43 -7.40 -13.87 -8.28
CA SER A 43 -6.82 -14.94 -7.46
C SER A 43 -7.52 -15.12 -6.10
N GLY A 44 -8.35 -14.16 -5.68
CA GLY A 44 -8.86 -14.07 -4.31
C GLY A 44 -7.81 -13.60 -3.29
N GLU A 45 -6.60 -13.24 -3.74
CA GLU A 45 -5.47 -12.85 -2.89
C GLU A 45 -4.59 -11.79 -3.59
N VAL A 46 -4.28 -10.71 -2.90
CA VAL A 46 -3.40 -9.65 -3.40
C VAL A 46 -1.98 -9.89 -2.93
N SER A 47 -1.08 -10.09 -3.89
CA SER A 47 0.37 -10.02 -3.67
C SER A 47 0.97 -9.15 -4.76
N THR A 48 1.23 -7.87 -4.43
CA THR A 48 1.70 -6.86 -5.38
C THR A 48 2.52 -5.79 -4.67
N PHE A 49 3.25 -4.96 -5.41
CA PHE A 49 3.97 -3.81 -4.87
C PHE A 49 3.66 -2.58 -5.74
N PHE A 50 3.69 -1.40 -5.13
CA PHE A 50 3.45 -0.15 -5.83
C PHE A 50 4.24 0.99 -5.18
N THR A 51 4.48 2.02 -5.99
CA THR A 51 5.31 3.17 -5.64
C THR A 51 4.47 4.43 -5.70
N LEU A 52 4.34 5.12 -4.57
CA LEU A 52 3.51 6.30 -4.36
C LEU A 52 4.35 7.57 -4.23
N ALA A 53 3.74 8.70 -4.53
CA ALA A 53 4.39 10.00 -4.62
C ALA A 53 4.46 10.77 -3.31
N ASP A 54 3.55 10.49 -2.36
CA ASP A 54 3.57 11.12 -1.05
C ASP A 54 2.87 10.29 0.05
N GLU A 55 3.00 10.75 1.29
CA GLU A 55 2.47 10.09 2.48
C GLU A 55 0.94 10.06 2.56
N ASN A 56 0.24 11.03 1.96
CA ASN A 56 -1.21 11.02 1.98
C ASN A 56 -1.74 9.90 1.08
N GLU A 57 -1.11 9.69 -0.09
CA GLU A 57 -1.47 8.58 -0.97
C GLU A 57 -1.24 7.23 -0.28
N VAL A 58 -0.17 7.10 0.52
CA VAL A 58 0.07 5.94 1.37
C VAL A 58 -1.10 5.73 2.34
N ASP A 59 -1.51 6.77 3.07
CA ASP A 59 -2.61 6.69 4.03
C ASP A 59 -3.93 6.31 3.36
N GLU A 60 -4.22 6.87 2.19
CA GLU A 60 -5.43 6.53 1.42
C GLU A 60 -5.44 5.06 0.98
N ILE A 61 -4.30 4.49 0.62
CA ILE A 61 -4.21 3.06 0.32
C ILE A 61 -4.39 2.21 1.58
N LEU A 62 -3.75 2.56 2.69
CA LEU A 62 -3.89 1.81 3.94
C LEU A 62 -5.35 1.82 4.42
N ASP A 63 -6.01 2.98 4.37
CA ASP A 63 -7.45 3.13 4.68
C ASP A 63 -8.31 2.27 3.73
N PHE A 64 -7.96 2.22 2.44
CA PHE A 64 -8.64 1.35 1.49
C PHE A 64 -8.48 -0.13 1.84
N LEU A 65 -7.26 -0.60 2.16
CA LEU A 65 -6.98 -2.00 2.49
C LEU A 65 -7.74 -2.43 3.75
N ASP A 66 -7.75 -1.58 4.79
CA ASP A 66 -8.52 -1.79 6.02
C ASP A 66 -10.01 -1.95 5.72
N SER A 67 -10.57 -1.05 4.91
CA SER A 67 -11.98 -1.11 4.52
C SER A 67 -12.30 -2.29 3.58
N TYR A 68 -11.37 -2.68 2.72
CA TYR A 68 -11.61 -3.65 1.65
C TYR A 68 -11.48 -5.09 2.13
N PHE A 69 -10.50 -5.38 2.99
CA PHE A 69 -10.31 -6.71 3.57
C PHE A 69 -11.10 -6.94 4.86
N GLY A 70 -11.54 -5.86 5.52
CA GLY A 70 -12.61 -5.85 6.52
C GLY A 70 -12.20 -6.14 7.98
N ASP A 71 -13.14 -5.85 8.89
CA ASP A 71 -13.00 -6.09 10.34
C ASP A 71 -12.80 -7.59 10.64
N GLY A 72 -11.57 -7.97 10.99
CA GLY A 72 -11.16 -9.34 11.33
C GLY A 72 -9.99 -9.86 10.50
N HIS A 73 -9.60 -9.17 9.44
CA HIS A 73 -8.36 -9.39 8.71
C HIS A 73 -7.36 -8.33 9.16
N ASP A 74 -6.31 -8.72 9.89
CA ASP A 74 -5.18 -7.82 10.10
C ASP A 74 -4.50 -7.66 8.74
N ALA A 75 -4.78 -6.58 8.03
CA ALA A 75 -4.12 -6.25 6.76
C ALA A 75 -2.64 -5.85 6.99
N GLY A 76 -2.11 -6.00 8.21
CA GLY A 76 -0.75 -5.57 8.60
C GLY A 76 -0.61 -4.06 8.73
N THR A 77 -1.65 -3.29 8.36
CA THR A 77 -1.69 -1.83 8.31
C THR A 77 -1.45 -1.20 9.69
N ALA A 78 -1.94 -1.80 10.77
CA ALA A 78 -1.78 -1.29 12.13
C ALA A 78 -0.30 -1.29 12.58
N ALA A 79 0.44 -2.36 12.27
CA ALA A 79 1.87 -2.43 12.55
C ALA A 79 2.66 -1.38 11.74
N TRP A 80 2.23 -1.11 10.50
CA TRP A 80 2.84 -0.08 9.66
C TRP A 80 2.53 1.34 10.12
N ARG A 81 1.29 1.63 10.51
CA ARG A 81 0.93 2.94 11.07
C ARG A 81 1.73 3.23 12.34
N ASP A 82 1.86 2.25 13.24
CA ASP A 82 2.63 2.38 14.48
C ASP A 82 4.16 2.53 14.23
N PHE A 83 4.69 1.90 13.18
CA PHE A 83 6.06 2.12 12.72
C PHE A 83 6.26 3.53 12.16
N ARG A 84 5.32 4.03 11.34
CA ARG A 84 5.37 5.37 10.75
C ARG A 84 5.28 6.48 11.80
N GLU A 85 4.41 6.35 12.79
CA GLU A 85 4.33 7.34 13.89
C GLU A 85 5.64 7.47 14.70
N LYS A 86 6.57 6.52 14.54
CA LYS A 86 7.87 6.48 15.22
C LYS A 86 9.06 6.90 14.35
N LEU A 87 8.87 7.07 13.04
CA LEU A 87 9.86 7.64 12.12
C LEU A 87 9.90 9.17 12.25
#